data_AF-D5U2M3-F1
#
_entry.id   AF-D5U2M3-F1
#
_cell.length_a   1.000
_cell.length_b   1.000
_cell.length_c   1.000
_cell.angle_alpha   90.00
_cell.angle_beta   90.00
_cell.angle_gamma   90.00
#
_symmetry.space_group_name_H-M   'P 1'
#
loop_
_entity.id
_entity.type
_entity.pdbx_description
1 polymer ?
#
loop_
_entity_poly.entity_id
_entity_poly.type
_entity_poly.pdbx_seq_one_letter_code
_entity_poly.pdbx_strand_id
1 'polypeptide(L)'
;MEVELIVSKNFLSMFTVEILSQAVKTFSRANSADLDLKIIWDDEVEFPVLKIGGFQPIVVKTPPSLSEVLNVLTLALDLSELTPAPRGIISVREADTTA
;
A
#
# COMPACT_ATOMS: atom_id res chain seq x y z
N MET A 1 -8.90 -6.73 -7.04
CA MET A 1 -8.89 -5.39 -6.41
C MET A 1 -7.72 -4.61 -6.98
N GLU A 2 -7.92 -3.34 -7.35
CA GLU A 2 -6.86 -2.51 -7.92
C GLU A 2 -5.99 -1.89 -6.82
N VAL A 3 -4.67 -1.95 -7.01
CA VAL A 3 -3.66 -1.32 -6.14
C VAL A 3 -2.78 -0.44 -7.03
N GLU A 4 -2.80 0.87 -6.79
CA GLU A 4 -1.92 1.81 -7.49
C GLU A 4 -0.82 2.29 -6.55
N LEU A 5 0.42 2.33 -7.02
CA LEU A 5 1.54 2.94 -6.32
C LEU A 5 2.13 4.04 -7.17
N ILE A 6 2.03 5.29 -6.70
CA ILE A 6 2.59 6.47 -7.34
C ILE A 6 3.95 6.75 -6.71
N VAL A 7 4.99 6.88 -7.54
CA VAL A 7 6.39 6.99 -7.10
C VAL A 7 7.20 7.95 -7.95
N SER A 8 8.24 8.52 -7.37
CA SER A 8 9.30 9.27 -8.05
C SER A 8 10.63 8.53 -8.03
N LYS A 9 11.65 9.06 -8.71
CA LYS A 9 13.00 8.45 -8.78
C LYS A 9 13.82 8.72 -7.52
N ASN A 10 13.41 8.15 -6.39
CA ASN A 10 14.14 8.25 -5.12
C ASN A 10 14.26 6.88 -4.41
N PHE A 11 15.13 6.80 -3.41
CA PHE A 11 15.40 5.55 -2.68
C PHE A 11 14.14 4.95 -2.04
N LEU A 12 13.35 5.79 -1.35
CA LEU A 12 12.15 5.34 -0.65
C LEU A 12 11.12 4.77 -1.62
N SER A 13 10.93 5.41 -2.77
CA SER A 13 10.10 4.94 -3.87
C SER A 13 10.53 3.59 -4.41
N MET A 14 11.81 3.43 -4.74
CA MET A 14 12.35 2.17 -5.25
C MET A 14 12.17 1.03 -4.24
N PHE A 15 12.46 1.31 -2.98
CA PHE A 15 12.28 0.34 -1.89
C PHE A 15 10.81 -0.02 -1.69
N THR A 16 9.91 0.96 -1.72
CA THR A 16 8.46 0.76 -1.57
C THR A 16 7.90 -0.08 -2.72
N VAL A 17 8.37 0.13 -3.96
CA VAL A 17 8.01 -0.69 -5.13
C VAL A 17 8.38 -2.15 -4.89
N GLU A 18 9.59 -2.41 -4.40
CA GLU A 18 10.07 -3.76 -4.16
C GLU A 18 9.21 -4.48 -3.10
N ILE A 19 9.03 -3.84 -1.94
CA ILE A 19 8.26 -4.42 -0.84
C ILE A 19 6.79 -4.63 -1.23
N LEU A 20 6.16 -3.65 -1.87
CA LEU A 20 4.76 -3.78 -2.31
C LEU A 20 4.59 -4.87 -3.37
N SER A 21 5.52 -4.98 -4.32
CA SER A 21 5.48 -6.04 -5.34
C SER A 21 5.59 -7.43 -4.71
N GLN A 22 6.42 -7.60 -3.68
CA GLN A 22 6.53 -8.86 -2.93
C GLN A 22 5.26 -9.12 -2.10
N ALA A 23 4.72 -8.09 -1.45
CA ALA A 23 3.50 -8.19 -0.65
C ALA A 23 2.30 -8.61 -1.51
N VAL A 24 2.09 -7.97 -2.65
CA VAL A 24 0.99 -8.29 -3.59
C VAL A 24 1.09 -9.74 -4.05
N LYS A 25 2.27 -10.20 -4.49
CA LYS A 25 2.48 -11.60 -4.90
C LYS A 25 2.19 -12.58 -3.77
N THR A 26 2.63 -12.27 -2.55
CA THR A 26 2.44 -13.13 -1.37
C THR A 26 0.96 -13.18 -1.00
N PHE A 27 0.30 -12.02 -0.98
CA PHE A 27 -1.11 -11.89 -0.65
C PHE A 27 -2.01 -12.62 -1.65
N SER A 28 -1.78 -12.44 -2.96
CA SER A 28 -2.54 -13.11 -4.01
C SER A 28 -2.44 -14.63 -3.93
N ARG A 29 -1.25 -15.16 -3.60
CA ARG A 29 -1.06 -16.60 -3.37
C ARG A 29 -1.79 -17.11 -2.14
N ALA A 30 -1.77 -16.36 -1.04
CA ALA A 30 -2.36 -16.77 0.22
C ALA A 30 -3.89 -16.74 0.20
N ASN A 31 -4.49 -15.74 -0.46
CA ASN A 31 -5.92 -15.50 -0.41
C ASN A 31 -6.67 -15.91 -1.68
N SER A 32 -5.99 -16.49 -2.68
CA SER A 32 -6.54 -16.74 -4.02
C SER A 32 -7.20 -15.48 -4.63
N ALA A 33 -6.70 -14.30 -4.26
CA ALA A 33 -7.24 -13.01 -4.64
C ALA A 33 -6.39 -12.38 -5.76
N ASP A 34 -7.06 -11.89 -6.80
CA ASP A 34 -6.37 -11.20 -7.89
C ASP A 34 -6.23 -9.71 -7.55
N LEU A 35 -5.01 -9.32 -7.19
CA LEU A 35 -4.62 -7.94 -6.94
C LEU A 35 -3.87 -7.43 -8.17
N ASP A 36 -4.42 -6.41 -8.82
CA ASP A 36 -3.75 -5.77 -9.94
C ASP A 36 -2.90 -4.61 -9.42
N LEU A 37 -1.58 -4.76 -9.47
CA LEU A 37 -0.63 -3.74 -9.04
C LEU A 37 -0.17 -2.89 -10.21
N LYS A 38 -0.51 -1.60 -10.16
CA LYS A 38 -0.09 -0.60 -11.14
C LYS A 38 0.91 0.37 -10.51
N ILE A 39 2.10 0.47 -11.11
CA ILE A 39 3.13 1.42 -10.69
C ILE A 39 3.09 2.63 -11.63
N ILE A 40 2.89 3.81 -11.06
CA ILE A 40 2.80 5.08 -11.77
C ILE A 40 4.03 5.91 -11.40
N TRP A 41 4.77 6.34 -12.42
CA TRP A 41 5.94 7.19 -12.24
C TRP A 41 5.55 8.66 -12.40
N ASP A 42 5.79 9.44 -11.35
CA ASP A 42 5.52 10.87 -11.29
C ASP A 42 6.68 11.57 -10.56
N ASP A 43 7.45 12.37 -11.30
CA ASP A 43 8.63 13.04 -10.76
C ASP A 43 8.26 14.22 -9.82
N GLU A 44 6.99 14.65 -9.75
CA GLU A 44 6.53 15.70 -8.82
C GLU A 44 6.21 15.17 -7.42
N VAL A 45 6.14 13.85 -7.26
CA VAL A 45 5.78 13.22 -5.98
C VAL A 45 6.99 13.12 -5.05
N GLU A 46 6.91 13.79 -3.89
CA GLU A 46 7.96 13.76 -2.88
C GLU A 46 8.04 12.41 -2.14
N PHE A 47 6.89 11.84 -1.78
CA PHE A 47 6.77 10.58 -1.05
C PHE A 47 5.87 9.59 -1.79
N PRO A 48 6.19 8.28 -1.83
CA PRO A 48 5.33 7.30 -2.47
C PRO A 48 3.90 7.33 -1.93
N VAL A 49 2.93 7.21 -2.84
CA VAL A 49 1.51 7.20 -2.50
C VAL A 49 0.89 5.89 -2.94
N LEU A 50 0.43 5.11 -1.97
CA LEU A 50 -0.29 3.87 -2.18
C LEU A 50 -1.79 4.14 -2.19
N LYS A 51 -2.47 3.68 -3.24
CA LYS A 51 -3.93 3.69 -3.36
C LYS A 51 -4.40 2.26 -3.50
N ILE A 52 -5.43 1.89 -2.76
CA ILE A 52 -6.03 0.55 -2.81
C ILE A 52 -7.51 0.77 -3.04
N GLY A 53 -8.04 0.41 -4.20
CA GLY A 53 -9.45 0.59 -4.57
C GLY A 53 -10.04 1.94 -4.15
N GLY A 54 -11.19 1.92 -3.46
CA GLY A 54 -11.89 3.10 -2.95
C GLY A 54 -11.43 3.62 -1.59
N PHE A 55 -10.30 3.11 -1.06
CA PHE A 55 -9.75 3.57 0.22
C PHE A 55 -8.99 4.89 0.07
N GLN A 56 -8.76 5.58 1.18
CA GLN A 56 -7.96 6.80 1.17
C GLN A 56 -6.50 6.51 0.81
N PRO A 57 -5.83 7.41 0.06
CA PRO A 57 -4.42 7.26 -0.26
C PRO A 57 -3.56 7.22 1.01
N ILE A 58 -2.59 6.33 1.03
CA ILE A 58 -1.60 6.17 2.10
C ILE A 58 -0.29 6.77 1.60
N VAL A 59 0.22 7.78 2.31
CA VAL A 59 1.53 8.37 2.03
C VAL A 59 2.59 7.60 2.81
N VAL A 60 3.55 7.02 2.10
CA VAL A 60 4.64 6.24 2.69
C VAL A 60 5.79 7.18 2.98
N LYS A 61 6.01 7.51 4.25
CA LYS A 61 7.07 8.45 4.68
C LYS A 61 8.36 7.77 5.10
N THR A 62 8.30 6.48 5.40
CA THR A 62 9.42 5.65 5.85
C THR A 62 9.43 4.34 5.08
N PRO A 63 10.59 3.67 4.94
CA PRO A 63 10.66 2.37 4.29
C PRO A 63 9.70 1.38 4.96
N PRO A 64 8.68 0.86 4.25
CA PRO A 64 7.71 -0.04 4.85
C PRO A 64 8.29 -1.45 4.96
N SER A 65 7.90 -2.19 5.99
CA SER A 65 8.18 -3.62 6.09
C SER A 65 7.13 -4.44 5.31
N LEU A 66 7.52 -5.65 4.91
CA LEU A 66 6.61 -6.60 4.25
C LEU A 66 5.35 -6.88 5.09
N SER A 67 5.51 -7.06 6.41
CA SER A 67 4.39 -7.34 7.32
C SER A 67 3.39 -6.18 7.41
N GLU A 68 3.87 -4.94 7.44
CA GLU A 68 2.98 -3.76 7.44
C GLU A 68 2.15 -3.70 6.16
N VAL A 69 2.78 -3.90 5.00
CA VAL A 69 2.07 -3.88 3.72
C VAL A 69 1.04 -5.02 3.63
N LEU A 70 1.40 -6.23 4.09
CA LEU A 70 0.46 -7.35 4.14
C LEU A 70 -0.74 -7.06 5.03
N ASN A 71 -0.53 -6.47 6.21
CA ASN A 71 -1.62 -6.08 7.11
C ASN A 71 -2.57 -5.05 6.45
N VAL A 72 -2.02 -4.07 5.75
CA VAL A 72 -2.83 -3.08 5.02
C VAL A 72 -3.66 -3.74 3.92
N LEU A 73 -3.09 -4.67 3.15
CA LEU A 73 -3.81 -5.40 2.10
C LEU A 73 -4.92 -6.29 2.67
N THR A 74 -4.67 -6.97 3.79
CA THR A 74 -5.68 -7.79 4.49
C THR A 74 -6.85 -6.92 4.95
N LEU A 75 -6.55 -5.80 5.63
CA LEU A 75 -7.59 -4.88 6.09
C LEU A 75 -8.40 -4.30 4.93
N ALA A 76 -7.75 -3.96 3.81
CA ALA A 76 -8.43 -3.47 2.63
C ALA A 76 -9.37 -4.52 2.02
N LEU A 77 -8.94 -5.79 1.97
CA LEU A 77 -9.78 -6.90 1.51
C LEU A 77 -10.99 -7.09 2.43
N ASP A 78 -10.77 -7.24 3.74
CA ASP A 78 -11.83 -7.43 4.74
C ASP A 78 -12.88 -6.30 4.65
N LEU A 79 -12.42 -5.05 4.56
CA LEU A 79 -13.32 -3.89 4.44
C LEU A 79 -14.07 -3.85 3.11
N SER A 80 -13.45 -4.31 2.03
CA SER A 80 -14.10 -4.41 0.72
C SER A 80 -15.20 -5.47 0.67
N GLU A 81 -15.05 -6.55 1.46
CA GLU A 81 -16.08 -7.58 1.64
C GLU A 81 -17.23 -7.11 2.55
N LEU A 82 -16.92 -6.30 3.56
CA LEU A 82 -17.91 -5.75 4.50
C LEU A 82 -18.75 -4.62 3.90
N THR A 83 -18.18 -3.82 3.00
CA THR A 83 -18.85 -2.68 2.36
C THR A 83 -18.33 -2.43 0.95
N PRO A 84 -19.18 -2.37 -0.10
CA PRO A 84 -18.75 -1.97 -1.44
C PRO A 84 -18.48 -0.45 -1.60
N ALA A 85 -17.78 0.16 -0.61
CA ALA A 85 -17.35 1.57 -0.48
C ALA A 85 -18.42 2.59 0.01
N PRO A 86 -18.02 3.83 0.42
CA PRO A 86 -16.72 4.31 0.92
C PRO A 86 -16.83 4.94 2.32
N ARG A 87 -15.92 4.70 3.27
CA ARG A 87 -15.57 5.68 4.34
C ARG A 87 -14.10 5.54 4.77
N GLY A 88 -13.47 6.70 4.96
CA GLY A 88 -12.04 6.87 5.12
C GLY A 88 -11.48 6.64 6.54
N ILE A 89 -10.17 6.94 6.58
CA ILE A 89 -9.20 7.00 7.68
C ILE A 89 -8.74 5.65 8.26
N ILE A 90 -7.72 5.07 7.62
CA ILE A 90 -6.67 4.35 8.35
C ILE A 90 -5.46 5.29 8.41
N SER A 91 -5.33 6.01 9.52
CA SER A 91 -4.09 6.72 9.86
C SER A 91 -3.12 5.68 10.40
N VAL A 92 -2.17 5.22 9.58
CA VAL A 92 -1.02 4.48 10.10
C VAL A 92 -0.18 5.48 10.89
N ARG A 93 -0.29 5.44 12.22
CA ARG A 93 0.59 6.19 13.12
C ARG A 93 1.96 5.54 13.13
N GLU A 94 2.98 6.38 13.03
CA GLU A 94 4.39 6.05 13.21
C GLU A 94 4.57 5.24 14.49
N ALA A 95 5.37 4.17 14.41
CA ALA A 95 5.95 3.57 15.60
C ALA A 95 6.97 4.57 16.15
N ASP A 96 6.57 5.33 17.17
CA ASP A 96 7.49 6.03 18.06
C ASP A 96 8.53 5.01 18.57
N THR A 97 9.72 5.02 17.98
CA THR A 97 10.89 4.42 18.62
C THR A 97 11.63 5.55 19.32
N THR A 98 11.16 5.88 20.53
CA THR A 98 11.93 6.65 21.50
C THR A 98 12.76 5.68 22.34
N ALA A 99 13.99 6.11 22.64
CA ALA A 99 15.06 5.52 23.47
C ALA A 99 16.10 4.65 22.75
#